data_AF-A0A5A7S2N9-F1
#
_entry.id   AF-A0A5A7S2N9-F1
#
_cell.length_a   1.000
_cell.length_b   1.000
_cell.length_c   1.000
_cell.angle_alpha   90.00
_cell.angle_beta   90.00
_cell.angle_gamma   90.00
#
_symmetry.space_group_name_H-M   'P 1'
#
loop_
_entity.id
_entity.type
_entity.pdbx_description
1 polymer ?
#
loop_
_entity_poly.entity_id
_entity_poly.type
_entity_poly.pdbx_seq_one_letter_code
_entity_poly.pdbx_strand_id
1 'polypeptide(L)'
;MRIERHEGFDRVSYYFGGACCPGWRAEYVAEATERGRSTSTSMSGRSILQIYFYDTASALESGTIEYNGPNPLTDPAARNVVEVVLTPSFERTTQSFLGIRADHPNFLVNTRYDPARVVVDIYG
;
A
#
# COMPACT_ATOMS: atom_id res chain seq x y z
N MET A 1 -7.63 3.05 -2.62
CA MET A 1 -6.22 3.43 -2.39
C MET A 1 -5.98 4.81 -2.99
N ARG A 2 -5.09 5.63 -2.42
CA ARG A 2 -4.78 6.98 -2.90
C ARG A 2 -3.34 7.35 -2.58
N ILE A 3 -2.72 8.18 -3.43
CA ILE A 3 -1.44 8.87 -3.16
C ILE A 3 -1.75 10.36 -2.92
N GLU A 4 -1.09 10.97 -1.95
CA GLU A 4 -1.24 12.38 -1.59
C GLU A 4 0.14 13.01 -1.31
N ARG A 5 0.42 14.15 -1.95
CA ARG A 5 1.63 14.92 -1.69
C ARG A 5 1.45 15.83 -0.47
N HIS A 6 2.39 15.79 0.46
CA HIS A 6 2.49 16.71 1.60
C HIS A 6 3.85 17.42 1.63
N GLU A 7 4.01 18.40 2.52
CA GLU A 7 5.33 18.98 2.77
C GLU A 7 6.22 17.96 3.50
N GLY A 8 7.37 17.62 2.90
CA GLY A 8 8.36 16.69 3.46
C GLY A 8 8.06 15.19 3.33
N PHE A 9 6.89 14.79 2.83
CA PHE A 9 6.56 13.38 2.58
C PHE A 9 5.46 13.21 1.51
N ASP A 10 5.34 12.01 0.98
CA ASP A 10 4.14 11.55 0.27
C ASP A 10 3.40 10.55 1.16
N ARG A 11 2.08 10.55 1.11
CA ARG A 11 1.22 9.62 1.84
C ARG A 11 0.52 8.66 0.88
N VAL A 12 0.60 7.37 1.16
CA VAL A 12 -0.24 6.35 0.53
C VAL A 12 -1.31 5.92 1.52
N SER A 13 -2.59 6.06 1.14
CA SER A 13 -3.75 5.77 1.97
C SER A 13 -4.51 4.55 1.44
N TYR A 14 -4.69 3.55 2.30
CA TYR A 14 -5.50 2.34 2.05
C TYR A 14 -6.77 2.42 2.88
N TYR A 15 -7.92 2.50 2.21
CA TYR A 15 -9.22 2.61 2.85
C TYR A 15 -9.83 1.22 3.00
N PHE A 16 -10.35 0.93 4.18
CA PHE A 16 -10.96 -0.34 4.52
C PHE A 16 -12.40 -0.12 4.96
N GLY A 17 -13.27 -1.08 4.61
CA GLY A 17 -14.60 -1.18 5.18
C GLY A 17 -14.62 -1.90 6.51
N GLY A 18 -15.81 -2.04 7.09
CA GLY A 18 -16.01 -2.72 8.36
C GLY A 18 -15.66 -1.88 9.59
N ALA A 19 -15.71 -2.53 10.76
CA ALA A 19 -15.59 -1.86 12.06
C ALA A 19 -14.15 -1.66 12.56
N CYS A 20 -13.16 -2.33 11.97
CA CYS A 20 -11.76 -2.26 12.39
C CYS A 20 -10.81 -2.17 11.20
N CYS A 21 -9.65 -1.56 11.41
CA CYS A 21 -8.57 -1.61 10.44
C CYS A 21 -7.84 -2.96 10.53
N PRO A 22 -7.38 -3.52 9.41
CA PRO A 22 -6.58 -4.74 9.43
C PRO A 22 -5.26 -4.52 10.19
N GLY A 23 -4.72 -5.62 10.72
CA GLY A 23 -3.32 -5.64 11.14
C GLY A 23 -2.41 -5.40 9.95
N TRP A 24 -1.21 -4.86 10.18
CA TRP A 24 -0.28 -4.60 9.09
C TRP A 24 1.18 -4.82 9.50
N ARG A 25 2.01 -5.15 8.51
CA ARG A 25 3.47 -5.15 8.58
C ARG A 25 4.02 -4.39 7.39
N ALA A 26 4.98 -3.51 7.63
CA ALA A 26 5.69 -2.78 6.59
C ALA A 26 7.16 -3.14 6.62
N GLU A 27 7.73 -3.44 5.45
CA GLU A 27 9.15 -3.73 5.32
C GLU A 27 9.67 -3.46 3.91
N TYR A 28 10.93 -3.07 3.82
CA TYR A 28 11.62 -3.04 2.55
C TYR A 28 11.93 -4.45 2.07
N VAL A 29 11.69 -4.71 0.79
CA VAL A 29 11.91 -6.01 0.15
C VAL A 29 12.79 -5.85 -1.08
N ALA A 30 13.56 -6.89 -1.41
CA ALA A 30 14.37 -6.92 -2.62
C ALA A 30 13.51 -7.07 -3.88
N GLU A 31 12.39 -7.79 -3.78
CA GLU A 31 11.51 -8.13 -4.90
C GLU A 31 10.04 -8.03 -4.50
N ALA A 32 9.18 -7.55 -5.41
CA ALA A 32 7.73 -7.53 -5.23
C ALA A 32 7.10 -8.87 -5.63
N THR A 33 7.30 -9.91 -4.82
CA THR A 33 6.76 -11.24 -5.08
C THR A 33 5.44 -11.43 -4.33
N GLU A 34 4.35 -11.54 -5.10
CA GLU A 34 3.02 -11.79 -4.53
C GLU A 34 2.96 -13.18 -3.89
N ARG A 35 2.21 -13.30 -2.80
CA ARG A 35 1.98 -14.57 -2.12
C ARG A 35 1.35 -15.56 -3.10
N GLY A 36 1.91 -16.77 -3.15
CA GLY A 36 1.46 -17.82 -4.06
C GLY A 36 1.99 -17.68 -5.48
N ARG A 37 2.80 -16.65 -5.78
CA ARG A 37 3.54 -16.53 -7.05
C ARG A 37 5.01 -16.92 -6.86
N SER A 38 5.62 -17.38 -7.95
CA SER A 38 7.05 -17.70 -8.04
C SER A 38 7.86 -16.63 -8.77
N THR A 39 7.20 -15.65 -9.39
CA THR A 39 7.80 -14.58 -10.18
C THR A 39 7.48 -13.24 -9.55
N SER A 40 8.47 -12.36 -9.47
CA SER A 40 8.30 -11.00 -8.98
C SER A 40 7.62 -10.09 -10.01
N THR A 41 6.88 -9.11 -9.51
CA THR A 41 6.34 -8.00 -10.29
C THR A 41 7.44 -6.94 -10.45
N SER A 42 7.65 -6.44 -11.67
CA SER A 42 8.59 -5.36 -11.92
C SER A 42 8.10 -4.07 -11.26
N MET A 43 8.96 -3.43 -10.48
CA MET A 43 8.67 -2.19 -9.77
C MET A 43 9.62 -1.07 -10.21
N SER A 44 9.09 0.15 -10.25
CA SER A 44 9.77 1.38 -10.59
C SER A 44 10.27 2.07 -9.32
N GLY A 45 11.53 2.50 -9.33
CA GLY A 45 12.14 3.15 -8.17
C GLY A 45 13.48 2.50 -7.82
N ARG A 46 14.09 2.97 -6.73
CA ARG A 46 15.35 2.45 -6.19
C ARG A 46 15.13 1.44 -5.06
N SER A 47 14.01 1.53 -4.35
CA SER A 47 13.66 0.60 -3.29
C SER A 47 12.17 0.25 -3.35
N ILE A 48 11.82 -0.91 -2.82
CA ILE A 48 10.44 -1.43 -2.79
C ILE A 48 10.02 -1.57 -1.33
N LEU A 49 9.00 -0.84 -0.93
CA LEU A 49 8.36 -1.03 0.38
C LEU A 49 7.13 -1.91 0.20
N GLN A 50 7.08 -3.05 0.90
CA GLN A 50 5.87 -3.85 1.02
C GLN A 50 5.08 -3.40 2.24
N ILE A 51 3.79 -3.16 2.07
CA ILE A 51 2.81 -3.17 3.16
C ILE A 51 1.96 -4.44 3.01
N TYR A 52 1.98 -5.26 4.05
CA TYR A 52 1.25 -6.52 4.14
C TYR A 52 0.11 -6.34 5.13
N PHE A 53 -1.12 -6.56 4.70
CA PHE A 53 -2.32 -6.50 5.53
C PHE A 53 -2.78 -7.89 5.93
N TYR A 54 -3.10 -8.06 7.22
CA TYR A 54 -3.64 -9.27 7.81
C TYR A 54 -5.13 -9.09 8.12
N ASP A 55 -5.88 -10.19 8.03
CA ASP A 55 -7.31 -10.24 8.32
C ASP A 55 -8.14 -9.25 7.49
N THR A 56 -7.76 -9.02 6.23
CA THR A 56 -8.53 -8.18 5.32
C THR A 56 -9.89 -8.80 5.03
N ALA A 57 -10.94 -8.06 5.37
CA ALA A 57 -12.31 -8.46 5.11
C ALA A 57 -12.61 -8.40 3.61
N SER A 58 -13.40 -9.36 3.12
CA SER A 58 -13.94 -9.34 1.76
C SER A 58 -14.91 -8.16 1.55
N ALA A 59 -15.21 -7.86 0.28
CA ALA A 59 -16.22 -6.85 -0.06
C ALA A 59 -17.58 -7.14 0.59
N LEU A 60 -18.00 -8.41 0.64
CA LEU A 60 -19.26 -8.84 1.24
C LEU A 60 -19.27 -8.61 2.77
N GLU A 61 -18.19 -8.98 3.47
CA GLU A 61 -18.09 -8.84 4.93
C GLU A 61 -17.97 -7.37 5.35
N SER A 62 -17.26 -6.56 4.57
CA SER A 62 -16.94 -5.17 4.90
C SER A 62 -18.00 -4.17 4.41
N GLY A 63 -18.96 -4.60 3.58
CA GLY A 63 -19.93 -3.75 2.93
C GLY A 63 -19.31 -2.70 2.00
N THR A 64 -18.06 -2.92 1.57
CA THR A 64 -17.26 -1.98 0.78
C THR A 64 -16.96 -2.55 -0.59
N ILE A 65 -16.84 -1.68 -1.58
CA ILE A 65 -16.47 -2.07 -2.94
C ILE A 65 -14.95 -2.22 -2.99
N GLU A 66 -14.48 -3.29 -3.64
CA GLU A 66 -13.04 -3.47 -3.87
C GLU A 66 -12.47 -2.29 -4.66
N TYR A 67 -11.19 -1.99 -4.42
CA TYR A 67 -10.53 -0.93 -5.16
C TYR A 67 -10.53 -1.25 -6.67
N ASN A 68 -11.10 -0.35 -7.46
CA ASN A 68 -11.25 -0.47 -8.90
C ASN A 68 -10.56 0.65 -9.69
N GLY A 69 -9.66 1.40 -9.04
CA GLY A 69 -8.87 2.44 -9.69
C GLY A 69 -7.65 1.88 -10.44
N PRO A 70 -6.80 2.76 -10.98
CA PRO A 70 -5.56 2.37 -11.65
C PRO A 70 -4.67 1.49 -10.75
N ASN A 71 -4.07 0.47 -11.36
CA ASN A 71 -3.13 -0.44 -10.74
C ASN A 71 -2.09 -0.88 -11.80
N PRO A 72 -0.85 -0.35 -11.78
CA PRO A 72 -0.27 0.50 -10.75
C PRO A 72 -0.96 1.87 -10.62
N LEU A 73 -1.07 2.35 -9.39
CA LEU A 73 -1.48 3.71 -9.08
C LEU A 73 -0.26 4.62 -9.11
N THR A 74 -0.35 5.74 -9.83
CA THR A 74 0.66 6.80 -9.88
C THR A 74 0.03 8.16 -9.62
N ASP A 75 0.84 9.11 -9.15
CA ASP A 75 0.43 10.51 -9.01
C ASP A 75 1.60 11.42 -9.45
N PRO A 76 1.44 12.25 -10.49
CA PRO A 76 2.50 13.13 -10.96
C PRO A 76 2.91 14.20 -9.94
N ALA A 77 2.11 14.47 -8.91
CA ALA A 77 2.45 15.39 -7.83
C ALA A 77 3.33 14.74 -6.75
N ALA A 78 3.42 13.41 -6.70
CA ALA A 78 4.23 12.67 -5.73
C ALA A 78 5.74 12.88 -5.99
N ARG A 79 6.52 13.06 -4.91
CA ARG A 79 7.97 13.29 -4.99
C ARG A 79 8.83 12.09 -4.67
N ASN A 80 8.39 11.24 -3.76
CA ASN A 80 9.10 10.07 -3.25
C ASN A 80 8.47 8.77 -3.77
N VAL A 81 7.14 8.69 -3.79
CA VAL A 81 6.42 7.53 -4.35
C VAL A 81 6.44 7.63 -5.87
N VAL A 82 6.81 6.54 -6.53
CA VAL A 82 6.84 6.40 -8.00
C VAL A 82 5.58 5.71 -8.48
N GLU A 83 5.26 4.58 -7.87
CA GLU A 83 4.06 3.81 -8.15
C GLU A 83 3.64 2.97 -6.95
N VAL A 84 2.38 2.56 -6.93
CA VAL A 84 1.82 1.66 -5.92
C VAL A 84 1.04 0.55 -6.60
N VAL A 85 1.43 -0.69 -6.37
CA VAL A 85 0.73 -1.88 -6.84
C VAL A 85 -0.03 -2.49 -5.67
N LEU A 86 -1.31 -2.83 -5.89
CA LEU A 86 -2.14 -3.58 -4.94
C LEU A 86 -2.40 -4.97 -5.50
N THR A 87 -2.09 -6.02 -4.74
CA THR A 87 -2.36 -7.40 -5.16
C THR A 87 -3.81 -7.79 -4.84
N PRO A 88 -4.39 -8.76 -5.57
CA PRO A 88 -5.61 -9.42 -5.13
C PRO A 88 -5.45 -9.97 -3.71
N SER A 89 -6.53 -9.94 -2.93
CA SER A 89 -6.55 -10.57 -1.61
C SER A 89 -6.49 -12.09 -1.73
N PHE A 90 -5.69 -12.75 -0.89
CA PHE A 90 -5.56 -14.19 -0.80
C PHE A 90 -5.61 -14.63 0.65
N GLU A 91 -6.52 -15.56 1.00
CA GLU A 91 -6.68 -16.08 2.38
C GLU A 91 -6.74 -14.99 3.46
N ARG A 92 -7.56 -13.95 3.25
CA ARG A 92 -7.71 -12.78 4.16
C ARG A 92 -6.41 -11.99 4.36
N THR A 93 -5.51 -12.05 3.39
CA THR A 93 -4.31 -11.21 3.36
C THR A 93 -4.24 -10.44 2.06
N THR A 94 -3.66 -9.25 2.12
CA THR A 94 -3.52 -8.37 0.95
C THR A 94 -2.12 -7.76 0.98
N GLN A 95 -1.41 -7.80 -0.15
CA GLN A 95 -0.13 -7.12 -0.29
C GLN A 95 -0.29 -5.86 -1.11
N SER A 96 0.51 -4.85 -0.77
CA SER A 96 0.78 -3.75 -1.67
C SER A 96 2.27 -3.45 -1.68
N PHE A 97 2.78 -3.14 -2.87
CA PHE A 97 4.17 -2.80 -3.12
C PHE A 97 4.25 -1.35 -3.58
N LEU A 98 5.09 -0.57 -2.92
CA LEU A 98 5.35 0.83 -3.25
C LEU A 98 6.73 0.92 -3.87
N GLY A 99 6.79 1.39 -5.11
CA GLY A 99 8.03 1.79 -5.76
C GLY A 99 8.46 3.16 -5.25
N ILE A 100 9.65 3.26 -4.65
CA ILE A 100 10.14 4.48 -4.00
C ILE A 100 11.38 5.00 -4.73
N ARG A 101 11.41 6.30 -4.99
CA ARG A 101 12.46 6.98 -5.76
C ARG A 101 13.81 6.98 -5.06
N ALA A 102 13.82 7.13 -3.74
CA ALA A 102 15.02 7.11 -2.91
C ALA A 102 15.38 5.68 -2.47
N ASP A 103 16.62 5.52 -2.02
CA ASP A 103 17.12 4.26 -1.48
C ASP A 103 16.72 4.16 0.01
N HIS A 104 15.73 3.31 0.30
CA HIS A 104 15.23 3.01 1.65
C HIS A 104 15.02 4.24 2.56
N PRO A 105 14.25 5.27 2.15
CA PRO A 105 13.99 6.42 3.01
C PRO A 105 13.25 6.02 4.30
N ASN A 106 13.24 6.92 5.28
CA ASN A 106 12.39 6.72 6.45
C ASN A 106 10.91 6.71 6.03
N PHE A 107 10.13 5.88 6.71
CA PHE A 107 8.69 5.85 6.56
C PHE A 107 7.99 5.73 7.92
N LEU A 108 6.72 6.12 7.97
CA LEU A 108 5.86 5.93 9.13
C LEU A 108 4.53 5.35 8.69
N VAL A 109 4.09 4.28 9.36
CA VAL A 109 2.77 3.69 9.13
C VAL A 109 1.88 3.98 10.32
N ASN A 110 0.66 4.43 10.03
CA ASN A 110 -0.34 4.71 11.05
C ASN A 110 -1.70 4.17 10.65
N THR A 111 -2.46 3.77 11.65
CA THR A 111 -3.88 3.48 11.50
C THR A 111 -4.69 4.74 11.83
N ARG A 112 -5.73 5.00 11.05
CA ARG A 112 -6.72 6.06 11.29
C ARG A 112 -8.10 5.43 11.30
N TYR A 113 -8.94 5.94 12.19
CA TYR A 113 -10.33 5.53 12.31
C TYR A 113 -11.21 6.68 11.78
N ASP A 114 -12.40 6.34 11.26
CA ASP A 114 -13.38 7.29 10.72
C ASP A 114 -12.88 8.18 9.54
N PRO A 115 -12.89 7.68 8.29
CA PRO A 115 -13.03 6.28 7.88
C PRO A 115 -11.79 5.44 8.23
N ALA A 116 -11.99 4.13 8.42
CA ALA A 116 -10.94 3.16 8.67
C ALA A 116 -9.92 3.14 7.52
N ARG A 117 -8.66 3.45 7.83
CA ARG A 117 -7.58 3.45 6.85
C ARG A 117 -6.22 3.20 7.49
N VAL A 118 -5.34 2.58 6.71
CA VAL A 118 -3.90 2.55 7.00
C VAL A 118 -3.22 3.56 6.08
N VAL A 119 -2.38 4.41 6.66
CA VAL A 119 -1.61 5.42 5.92
C VAL A 119 -0.13 5.12 6.07
N VAL A 120 0.60 5.25 4.96
CA VAL A 120 2.05 5.08 4.88
C VAL A 120 2.65 6.39 4.40
N ASP A 121 3.38 7.06 5.28
CA ASP A 121 4.08 8.32 4.99
C ASP A 121 5.53 8.01 4.62
N ILE A 122 5.95 8.40 3.41
CA ILE A 122 7.30 8.21 2.88
C ILE A 122 8.03 9.57 2.86
N TYR A 123 9.01 9.73 3.75
CA TYR A 123 9.73 11.00 3.93
C TYR A 123 10.81 11.22 2.85
N GLY A 124 11.02 12.48 2.48
CA GLY A 124 12.01 12.89 1.47
C GLY A 124 11.67 14.19 0.75
#